data_AF-A0A8C6GLB9-F1
#
_entry.id   AF-A0A8C6GLB9-F1
#
_cell.length_a   1.000
_cell.length_b   1.000
_cell.length_c   1.000
_cell.angle_alpha   90.00
_cell.angle_beta   90.00
_cell.angle_gamma   90.00
#
_symmetry.space_group_name_H-M   'P 1'
#
loop_
_entity.id
_entity.type
_entity.pdbx_description
1 polymer ?
#
loop_
_entity_poly.entity_id
_entity_poly.type
_entity_poly.pdbx_seq_one_letter_code
_entity_poly.pdbx_strand_id
1 'polypeptide(L)'
;MISRLLSLLCLRSPPKPSLSAWPSTVLPTKSHVIMQCKSPTPSKYFILKKEGFALNSVKPYNLTEETADFHFTDLRQNDGGHYTCEYYSKWPHDTPSHPSNALFLLVTGYLPQPSFQAHHRGTVTAGSKVTLQCQKAGSVLGPVKFALLKVGHSTPVQTRSSTGMVSDFSLQNVTARDSGEYSCVYYQAKAPYRASGPSNLLEISVIDDHLPQDLAASTFPPQLTATSPKTPGTMTEGYTVDNLIRVGVAAAILLIVGGFLVEAWHSERLSPNKPW
;
A
#
# COMPACT_ATOMS: atom_id res chain seq x y z
N MET A 1 49.53 30.49 5.61
CA MET A 1 48.16 30.44 6.16
C MET A 1 47.05 30.35 5.09
N ILE A 2 47.38 30.21 3.80
CA ILE A 2 46.41 30.13 2.67
C ILE A 2 46.08 28.68 2.29
N SER A 3 46.96 27.72 2.61
CA SER A 3 46.80 26.30 2.27
C SER A 3 45.74 25.55 3.08
N ARG A 4 45.27 26.10 4.23
CA ARG A 4 44.18 25.50 5.04
C ARG A 4 42.79 26.03 4.67
N LEU A 5 42.70 27.08 3.86
CA LEU A 5 41.43 27.64 3.39
C LEU A 5 40.91 26.88 2.14
N LEU A 6 41.81 26.32 1.32
CA LEU A 6 41.42 25.48 0.17
C LEU A 6 40.88 24.09 0.57
N SER A 7 41.22 23.59 1.76
CA SER A 7 40.68 22.32 2.28
C SER A 7 39.24 22.41 2.82
N LEU A 8 38.65 23.61 2.88
CA LEU A 8 37.26 23.85 3.30
C LEU A 8 36.30 24.07 2.12
N LEU A 9 36.80 24.13 0.88
CA LEU A 9 36.00 24.18 -0.35
C LEU A 9 35.73 22.77 -0.90
N CYS A 10 35.45 21.79 -0.03
CA CYS A 10 34.64 20.67 -0.48
C CYS A 10 33.27 21.26 -0.83
N LEU A 11 33.03 21.61 -2.10
CA LEU A 11 31.68 21.68 -2.66
C LEU A 11 31.08 20.27 -2.50
N ARG A 12 30.58 19.97 -1.31
CA ARG A 12 29.87 18.73 -1.04
C ARG A 12 28.60 18.82 -1.88
N SER A 13 28.51 17.94 -2.88
CA SER A 13 27.28 17.72 -3.63
C SER A 13 26.11 17.59 -2.63
N PRO A 14 24.95 18.21 -2.91
CA PRO A 14 23.80 18.08 -2.04
C PRO A 14 23.46 16.59 -1.79
N PRO A 15 22.95 16.24 -0.60
CA PRO A 15 22.60 14.87 -0.26
C PRO A 15 21.55 14.33 -1.24
N LYS A 16 21.53 13.01 -1.47
CA LYS A 16 20.55 12.42 -2.39
C LYS A 16 19.11 12.52 -1.84
N PRO A 17 18.10 12.75 -2.69
CA PRO A 17 16.70 12.69 -2.28
C PRO A 17 16.21 11.24 -2.15
N SER A 18 14.99 11.08 -1.64
CA SER A 18 14.23 9.83 -1.72
C SER A 18 13.11 9.93 -2.76
N LEU A 19 12.77 8.78 -3.36
CA LEU A 19 11.68 8.65 -4.32
C LEU A 19 10.76 7.51 -3.86
N SER A 20 9.46 7.78 -3.80
CA SER A 20 8.42 6.81 -3.45
C SER A 20 7.29 6.83 -4.48
N ALA A 21 6.48 5.78 -4.50
CA ALA A 21 5.32 5.65 -5.36
C ALA A 21 4.07 5.34 -4.52
N TRP A 22 2.97 5.99 -4.85
CA TRP A 22 1.66 5.75 -4.22
C TRP A 22 0.58 5.53 -5.29
N PRO A 23 -0.33 4.55 -5.12
CA PRO A 23 -0.44 3.65 -3.96
C PRO A 23 0.53 2.46 -3.98
N SER A 24 1.10 2.13 -5.15
CA SER A 24 2.01 1.00 -5.32
C SER A 24 3.00 1.21 -6.47
N THR A 25 4.06 0.42 -6.48
CA THR A 25 5.03 0.28 -7.58
C THR A 25 4.59 -0.75 -8.62
N VAL A 26 3.53 -1.52 -8.36
CA VAL A 26 2.95 -2.50 -9.29
C VAL A 26 1.48 -2.15 -9.50
N LEU A 27 1.13 -1.70 -10.70
CA LEU A 27 -0.18 -1.14 -11.01
C LEU A 27 -0.70 -1.61 -12.37
N PRO A 28 -2.03 -1.72 -12.56
CA PRO A 28 -2.60 -2.08 -13.86
C PRO A 28 -2.52 -0.92 -14.86
N THR A 29 -2.54 -1.25 -16.15
CA THR A 29 -2.74 -0.24 -17.20
C THR A 29 -4.05 0.54 -16.98
N LYS A 30 -4.11 1.79 -17.48
CA LYS A 30 -5.23 2.73 -17.32
C LYS A 30 -5.46 3.24 -15.88
N SER A 31 -4.57 2.89 -14.95
CA SER A 31 -4.60 3.43 -13.59
C SER A 31 -3.70 4.66 -13.45
N HIS A 32 -3.44 5.10 -12.22
CA HIS A 32 -2.63 6.27 -11.91
C HIS A 32 -1.62 5.97 -10.80
N VAL A 33 -0.53 6.71 -10.77
CA VAL A 33 0.48 6.68 -9.71
C VAL A 33 1.00 8.08 -9.44
N ILE A 34 1.27 8.36 -8.17
CA ILE A 34 1.98 9.57 -7.74
C ILE A 34 3.39 9.15 -7.36
N MET A 35 4.38 9.68 -8.07
CA MET A 35 5.79 9.54 -7.72
C MET A 35 6.17 10.76 -6.88
N GLN A 36 6.42 10.56 -5.59
CA GLN A 36 6.81 11.64 -4.69
C GLN A 36 8.32 11.63 -4.50
N CYS A 37 8.95 12.74 -4.86
CA CYS A 37 10.34 12.98 -4.57
C CYS A 37 10.48 13.88 -3.34
N LYS A 38 11.29 13.47 -2.37
CA LYS A 38 11.55 14.23 -1.14
C LYS A 38 13.03 14.57 -1.01
N SER A 39 13.36 15.86 -0.98
CA SER A 39 14.70 16.36 -0.74
C SER A 39 14.97 16.54 0.77
N PRO A 40 16.22 16.38 1.23
CA PRO A 40 16.58 16.65 2.64
C PRO A 40 16.61 18.14 3.02
N THR A 41 16.56 19.01 2.03
CA THR A 41 16.58 20.47 2.19
C THR A 41 15.60 21.09 1.20
N PRO A 42 15.09 22.31 1.45
CA PRO A 42 14.25 23.02 0.48
C PRO A 42 14.94 23.17 -0.88
N SER A 43 14.16 22.95 -1.93
CA SER A 43 14.67 22.81 -3.31
C SER A 43 14.08 23.85 -4.23
N LYS A 44 14.86 24.27 -5.24
CA LYS A 44 14.42 25.21 -6.28
C LYS A 44 13.60 24.51 -7.35
N TYR A 45 13.99 23.30 -7.72
CA TYR A 45 13.26 22.42 -8.64
C TYR A 45 13.68 20.96 -8.45
N PHE A 46 12.81 20.06 -8.85
CA PHE A 46 12.99 18.61 -8.86
C PHE A 46 12.94 18.10 -10.29
N ILE A 47 13.73 17.10 -10.61
CA ILE A 47 13.73 16.41 -11.91
C ILE A 47 13.47 14.93 -11.67
N LEU A 48 12.44 14.41 -12.31
CA LEU A 48 12.20 12.97 -12.41
C LEU A 48 12.84 12.44 -13.69
N LYS A 49 13.70 11.45 -13.55
CA LYS A 49 14.35 10.75 -14.66
C LYS A 49 13.81 9.33 -14.79
N LYS A 50 13.67 8.86 -16.03
CA LYS A 50 13.31 7.48 -16.37
C LYS A 50 14.41 6.88 -17.24
N GLU A 51 14.94 5.73 -16.84
CA GLU A 51 16.06 5.06 -17.53
C GLU A 51 17.25 6.02 -17.78
N GLY A 52 17.50 6.95 -16.85
CA GLY A 52 18.57 7.96 -16.93
C GLY A 52 18.21 9.24 -17.70
N PHE A 53 17.10 9.28 -18.42
CA PHE A 53 16.66 10.47 -19.18
C PHE A 53 15.69 11.33 -18.39
N ALA A 54 15.87 12.66 -18.43
CA ALA A 54 14.93 13.59 -17.81
C ALA A 54 13.55 13.48 -18.46
N LEU A 55 12.54 13.16 -17.66
CA LEU A 55 11.16 12.97 -18.12
C LEU A 55 10.32 14.20 -17.82
N ASN A 56 10.37 14.69 -16.58
CA ASN A 56 9.60 15.85 -16.14
C ASN A 56 10.35 16.61 -15.04
N SER A 57 10.03 17.89 -14.87
CA SER A 57 10.56 18.73 -13.81
C SER A 57 9.46 19.54 -13.14
N VAL A 58 9.50 19.64 -11.83
CA VAL A 58 8.55 20.43 -11.04
C VAL A 58 9.32 21.55 -10.32
N LYS A 59 8.80 22.76 -10.42
CA LYS A 59 9.21 23.90 -9.60
C LYS A 59 8.21 24.01 -8.44
N PRO A 60 8.65 23.87 -7.17
CA PRO A 60 7.77 24.03 -6.03
C PRO A 60 7.12 25.42 -5.99
N TYR A 61 5.90 25.50 -5.50
CA TYR A 61 5.17 26.78 -5.40
C TYR A 61 5.82 27.67 -4.34
N ASN A 62 6.16 27.09 -3.20
CA ASN A 62 6.92 27.74 -2.15
C ASN A 62 8.35 27.20 -2.11
N LEU A 63 9.33 28.11 -1.98
CA LEU A 63 10.76 27.77 -1.87
C LEU A 63 11.14 27.12 -0.51
N THR A 64 10.14 26.74 0.29
CA THR A 64 10.25 25.98 1.54
C THR A 64 9.82 24.52 1.36
N GLU A 65 9.23 24.16 0.22
CA GLU A 65 8.81 22.79 -0.05
C GLU A 65 10.03 21.87 -0.24
N GLU A 66 9.95 20.73 0.45
CA GLU A 66 10.95 19.66 0.40
C GLU A 66 10.46 18.46 -0.41
N THR A 67 9.29 18.57 -1.02
CA THR A 67 8.64 17.50 -1.77
C THR A 67 8.12 17.98 -3.11
N ALA A 68 8.17 17.12 -4.11
CA ALA A 68 7.49 17.31 -5.38
C ALA A 68 6.79 16.02 -5.81
N ASP A 69 5.54 16.17 -6.22
CA ASP A 69 4.70 15.07 -6.69
C ASP A 69 4.63 15.09 -8.22
N PHE A 70 4.94 13.95 -8.83
CA PHE A 70 4.81 13.71 -10.26
C PHE A 70 3.65 12.76 -10.49
N HIS A 71 2.59 13.27 -11.12
CA HIS A 71 1.36 12.53 -11.37
C HIS A 71 1.40 11.85 -12.74
N PHE A 72 1.16 10.54 -12.76
CA PHE A 72 0.96 9.77 -13.97
C PHE A 72 -0.47 9.29 -13.99
N THR A 73 -1.18 9.58 -15.08
CA THR A 73 -2.56 9.15 -15.32
C THR A 73 -2.61 8.28 -16.58
N ASP A 74 -3.58 7.37 -16.67
CA ASP A 74 -3.73 6.44 -17.80
C ASP A 74 -2.45 5.62 -18.09
N LEU A 75 -1.93 4.92 -17.07
CA LEU A 75 -0.69 4.17 -17.17
C LEU A 75 -0.66 3.19 -18.37
N ARG A 76 0.45 3.22 -19.12
CA ARG A 76 0.71 2.41 -20.31
C ARG A 76 1.95 1.53 -20.12
N GLN A 77 2.14 0.56 -21.01
CA GLN A 77 3.28 -0.34 -20.96
C GLN A 77 4.62 0.40 -20.92
N ASN A 78 4.74 1.48 -21.70
CA ASN A 78 5.95 2.29 -21.77
C ASN A 78 6.15 3.20 -20.55
N ASP A 79 5.22 3.24 -19.59
CA ASP A 79 5.48 3.90 -18.31
C ASP A 79 6.20 2.95 -17.34
N GLY A 80 6.27 1.65 -17.63
CA GLY A 80 7.10 0.73 -16.86
C GLY A 80 8.60 1.04 -17.03
N GLY A 81 9.36 0.94 -15.93
CA GLY A 81 10.81 1.14 -15.94
C GLY A 81 11.40 1.64 -14.64
N HIS A 82 12.69 1.96 -14.67
CA HIS A 82 13.43 2.50 -13.53
C HIS A 82 13.38 4.03 -13.49
N TYR A 83 12.95 4.57 -12.36
CA TYR A 83 12.82 5.98 -12.08
C TYR A 83 13.81 6.43 -11.01
N THR A 84 14.37 7.62 -11.18
CA THR A 84 15.20 8.30 -10.17
C THR A 84 14.77 9.76 -10.09
N CYS A 85 15.03 10.38 -8.94
CA CYS A 85 14.80 11.80 -8.77
C CYS A 85 16.08 12.53 -8.38
N GLU A 86 16.24 13.75 -8.88
CA GLU A 86 17.26 14.71 -8.48
C GLU A 86 16.58 16.03 -8.08
N TYR A 87 17.27 16.84 -7.30
CA TYR A 87 16.82 18.18 -6.94
C TYR A 87 17.98 19.17 -6.98
N TYR A 88 17.64 20.45 -7.08
CA TYR A 88 18.60 21.55 -7.08
C TYR A 88 18.46 22.36 -5.81
N SER A 89 19.55 22.43 -5.04
CA SER A 89 19.57 23.14 -3.76
C SER A 89 19.57 24.66 -3.96
N LYS A 90 19.02 25.37 -2.98
CA LYS A 90 18.93 26.84 -2.94
C LYS A 90 20.27 27.58 -2.84
N TRP A 91 21.33 26.93 -2.35
CA TRP A 91 22.59 27.56 -1.92
C TRP A 91 23.80 27.10 -2.74
N PRO A 92 24.84 27.95 -2.82
CA PRO A 92 25.20 28.64 -4.05
C PRO A 92 25.71 27.67 -5.13
N HIS A 93 25.29 27.93 -6.37
CA HIS A 93 25.67 27.31 -7.66
C HIS A 93 24.65 26.39 -8.36
N ASP A 94 23.36 26.37 -7.99
CA ASP A 94 22.35 25.52 -8.65
C ASP A 94 22.92 24.11 -8.93
N THR A 95 23.60 23.53 -7.92
CA THR A 95 24.26 22.24 -8.06
C THR A 95 23.20 21.14 -7.92
N PRO A 96 23.08 20.21 -8.87
CA PRO A 96 22.19 19.06 -8.72
C PRO A 96 22.67 18.17 -7.58
N SER A 97 21.72 17.59 -6.84
CA SER A 97 22.00 16.45 -5.97
C SER A 97 22.38 15.21 -6.79
N HIS A 98 22.98 14.23 -6.12
CA HIS A 98 23.03 12.88 -6.66
C HIS A 98 21.61 12.31 -6.82
N PRO A 99 21.36 11.43 -7.80
CA PRO A 99 20.06 10.80 -7.97
C PRO A 99 19.68 9.96 -6.75
N SER A 100 18.37 9.87 -6.50
CA SER A 100 17.78 8.95 -5.54
C SER A 100 18.15 7.49 -5.87
N ASN A 101 17.88 6.59 -4.93
CA ASN A 101 17.81 5.17 -5.28
C ASN A 101 16.75 4.97 -6.39
N ALA A 102 17.00 4.04 -7.29
CA ALA A 102 16.07 3.74 -8.38
C ALA A 102 14.82 3.06 -7.85
N LEU A 103 13.66 3.57 -8.23
CA LEU A 103 12.35 2.97 -8.02
C LEU A 103 11.91 2.29 -9.31
N PHE A 104 11.51 1.02 -9.25
CA PHE A 104 11.02 0.30 -10.43
C PHE A 104 9.49 0.33 -10.45
N LEU A 105 8.92 0.99 -11.46
CA LEU A 105 7.47 0.98 -11.71
C LEU A 105 7.14 -0.15 -12.69
N LEU A 106 6.21 -1.01 -12.32
CA LEU A 106 5.73 -2.11 -13.15
C LEU A 106 4.27 -1.88 -13.54
N VAL A 107 4.01 -1.75 -14.84
CA VAL A 107 2.65 -1.64 -15.39
C VAL A 107 2.17 -3.01 -15.89
N THR A 108 1.12 -3.52 -15.28
CA THR A 108 0.56 -4.86 -15.45
C THR A 108 -0.59 -4.91 -16.46
N GLY A 109 -0.88 -6.12 -16.97
CA GLY A 109 -2.01 -6.37 -17.89
C GLY A 109 -1.63 -6.63 -19.35
N TYR A 110 -0.35 -6.87 -19.65
CA TYR A 110 0.15 -7.11 -21.01
C TYR A 110 0.54 -8.57 -21.29
N LEU A 111 0.50 -9.44 -20.27
CA LEU A 111 0.72 -10.88 -20.38
C LEU A 111 -0.43 -11.64 -19.68
N PRO A 112 -0.64 -12.94 -19.99
CA PRO A 112 -1.66 -13.76 -19.33
C PRO A 112 -1.45 -13.85 -17.81
N GLN A 113 -2.53 -13.90 -17.04
CA GLN A 113 -2.45 -14.02 -15.57
C GLN A 113 -1.77 -15.34 -15.15
N PRO A 114 -0.98 -15.33 -14.05
CA PRO A 114 -0.39 -16.53 -13.49
C PRO A 114 -1.39 -17.29 -12.59
N SER A 115 -1.12 -18.57 -12.34
CA SER A 115 -1.75 -19.31 -11.25
C SER A 115 -0.96 -19.13 -9.96
N PHE A 116 -1.68 -19.09 -8.84
CA PHE A 116 -1.10 -18.85 -7.52
C PHE A 116 -1.70 -19.77 -6.46
N GLN A 117 -0.85 -20.43 -5.69
CA GLN A 117 -1.26 -21.41 -4.70
C GLN A 117 -0.30 -21.48 -3.50
N ALA A 118 -0.81 -21.84 -2.34
CA ALA A 118 0.01 -22.19 -1.19
C ALA A 118 0.21 -23.71 -1.14
N HIS A 119 1.41 -24.13 -0.72
CA HIS A 119 1.69 -25.54 -0.47
C HIS A 119 0.89 -26.09 0.72
N HIS A 120 0.63 -25.25 1.73
CA HIS A 120 -0.23 -25.57 2.85
C HIS A 120 -1.42 -24.62 2.83
N ARG A 121 -2.64 -25.18 2.83
CA ARG A 121 -3.89 -24.42 2.88
C ARG A 121 -4.39 -24.31 4.32
N GLY A 122 -4.97 -23.17 4.66
CA GLY A 122 -5.57 -22.92 5.96
C GLY A 122 -4.68 -22.10 6.88
N THR A 123 -4.93 -22.24 8.18
CA THR A 123 -4.28 -21.45 9.21
C THR A 123 -2.91 -22.01 9.56
N VAL A 124 -1.93 -21.11 9.69
CA VAL A 124 -0.54 -21.46 9.98
C VAL A 124 -0.17 -20.93 11.37
N THR A 125 0.66 -21.66 12.11
CA THR A 125 1.13 -21.22 13.42
C THR A 125 2.30 -20.25 13.30
N ALA A 126 2.39 -19.28 14.21
CA ALA A 126 3.51 -18.37 14.29
C ALA A 126 4.83 -19.15 14.44
N GLY A 127 5.89 -18.66 13.80
CA GLY A 127 7.19 -19.33 13.71
C GLY A 127 7.35 -20.31 12.55
N SER A 128 6.25 -20.70 11.89
CA SER A 128 6.28 -21.64 10.78
C SER A 128 6.81 -21.04 9.46
N LYS A 129 7.06 -21.92 8.48
CA LYS A 129 7.41 -21.57 7.10
C LYS A 129 6.19 -21.71 6.20
N VAL A 130 5.85 -20.67 5.45
CA VAL A 130 4.81 -20.69 4.41
C VAL A 130 5.46 -20.63 3.04
N THR A 131 5.09 -21.56 2.15
CA THR A 131 5.59 -21.60 0.77
C THR A 131 4.46 -21.32 -0.22
N LEU A 132 4.61 -20.26 -1.00
CA LEU A 132 3.66 -19.76 -1.99
C LEU A 132 4.25 -19.95 -3.38
N GLN A 133 3.53 -20.64 -4.25
CA GLN A 133 3.97 -20.97 -5.59
C GLN A 133 3.22 -20.14 -6.62
N CYS A 134 3.98 -19.44 -7.46
CA CYS A 134 3.46 -18.70 -8.59
C CYS A 134 3.92 -19.35 -9.89
N GLN A 135 3.00 -19.60 -10.82
CA GLN A 135 3.29 -20.23 -12.10
C GLN A 135 2.81 -19.34 -13.26
N LYS A 136 3.72 -19.05 -14.19
CA LYS A 136 3.41 -18.26 -15.38
C LYS A 136 2.71 -19.12 -16.44
N ALA A 137 1.99 -18.46 -17.34
CA ALA A 137 1.41 -19.14 -18.50
C ALA A 137 2.49 -19.75 -19.41
N GLY A 138 2.24 -20.96 -19.92
CA GLY A 138 3.18 -21.70 -20.77
C GLY A 138 3.49 -21.02 -22.10
N SER A 139 2.61 -20.12 -22.57
CA SER A 139 2.82 -19.32 -23.80
C SER A 139 3.91 -18.27 -23.68
N VAL A 140 4.32 -17.91 -22.47
CA VAL A 140 5.41 -16.92 -22.25
C VAL A 140 6.74 -17.65 -22.18
N LEU A 141 7.59 -17.43 -23.17
CA LEU A 141 8.92 -18.02 -23.25
C LEU A 141 10.00 -17.05 -22.74
N GLY A 142 11.11 -17.61 -22.26
CA GLY A 142 12.28 -16.83 -21.82
C GLY A 142 12.30 -16.46 -20.33
N PRO A 143 13.37 -15.75 -19.89
CA PRO A 143 13.58 -15.43 -18.50
C PRO A 143 12.61 -14.35 -18.00
N VAL A 144 12.02 -14.61 -16.84
CA VAL A 144 11.10 -13.70 -16.18
C VAL A 144 11.54 -13.43 -14.74
N LYS A 145 10.97 -12.38 -14.16
CA LYS A 145 10.95 -12.18 -12.72
C LYS A 145 9.53 -12.39 -12.23
N PHE A 146 9.40 -13.09 -11.11
CA PHE A 146 8.16 -13.22 -10.36
C PHE A 146 8.20 -12.25 -9.19
N ALA A 147 7.08 -11.62 -8.88
CA ALA A 147 6.92 -10.76 -7.72
C ALA A 147 5.71 -11.22 -6.89
N LEU A 148 5.96 -11.42 -5.60
CA LEU A 148 4.93 -11.69 -4.60
C LEU A 148 4.40 -10.35 -4.06
N LEU A 149 3.10 -10.16 -4.15
CA LEU A 149 2.39 -8.96 -3.75
C LEU A 149 1.54 -9.27 -2.51
N LYS A 150 1.41 -8.28 -1.63
CA LYS A 150 0.51 -8.34 -0.47
C LYS A 150 -0.37 -7.09 -0.47
N VAL A 151 -1.66 -7.26 -0.22
CA VAL A 151 -2.59 -6.14 -0.13
C VAL A 151 -2.13 -5.17 0.97
N GLY A 152 -2.24 -3.86 0.71
CA GLY A 152 -1.78 -2.81 1.61
C GLY A 152 -0.27 -2.53 1.58
N HIS A 153 0.52 -3.28 0.79
CA HIS A 153 1.95 -3.02 0.60
C HIS A 153 2.19 -2.31 -0.73
N SER A 154 2.95 -1.21 -0.71
CA SER A 154 3.26 -0.41 -1.91
C SER A 154 4.37 -1.00 -2.78
N THR A 155 5.05 -2.03 -2.31
CA THR A 155 6.12 -2.73 -3.04
C THR A 155 5.98 -4.24 -2.90
N PRO A 156 6.50 -5.03 -3.86
CA PRO A 156 6.52 -6.48 -3.73
C PRO A 156 7.23 -6.94 -2.46
N VAL A 157 6.65 -7.91 -1.76
CA VAL A 157 7.23 -8.52 -0.55
C VAL A 157 8.51 -9.29 -0.91
N GLN A 158 8.48 -10.00 -2.04
CA GLN A 158 9.64 -10.71 -2.59
C GLN A 158 9.64 -10.65 -4.11
N THR A 159 10.83 -10.67 -4.70
CA THR A 159 11.03 -10.80 -6.15
C THR A 159 12.06 -11.90 -6.42
N ARG A 160 11.81 -12.75 -7.42
CA ARG A 160 12.69 -13.86 -7.81
C ARG A 160 12.86 -13.89 -9.33
N SER A 161 14.09 -14.06 -9.79
CA SER A 161 14.36 -14.32 -11.21
C SER A 161 14.25 -15.82 -11.47
N SER A 162 13.59 -16.21 -12.57
CA SER A 162 13.45 -17.62 -12.95
C SER A 162 13.45 -17.78 -14.47
N THR A 163 14.06 -18.87 -14.93
CA THR A 163 13.98 -19.34 -16.32
C THR A 163 12.91 -20.42 -16.48
N GLY A 164 12.40 -20.96 -15.37
CA GLY A 164 11.37 -21.99 -15.33
C GLY A 164 9.96 -21.41 -15.45
N MET A 165 8.96 -22.30 -15.43
CA MET A 165 7.55 -21.91 -15.44
C MET A 165 7.01 -21.51 -14.07
N VAL A 166 7.73 -21.86 -13.00
CA VAL A 166 7.28 -21.76 -11.62
C VAL A 166 8.33 -21.01 -10.79
N SER A 167 7.88 -20.30 -9.77
CA SER A 167 8.71 -19.73 -8.72
C SER A 167 8.04 -19.89 -7.36
N ASP A 168 8.78 -20.45 -6.41
CA ASP A 168 8.36 -20.54 -5.02
C ASP A 168 8.88 -19.35 -4.22
N PHE A 169 8.00 -18.77 -3.42
CA PHE A 169 8.29 -17.76 -2.42
C PHE A 169 8.12 -18.37 -1.03
N SER A 170 9.07 -18.09 -0.14
CA SER A 170 9.03 -18.61 1.22
C SER A 170 8.96 -17.45 2.21
N LEU A 171 7.89 -17.41 2.99
CA LEU A 171 7.80 -16.59 4.20
C LEU A 171 8.31 -17.45 5.36
N GLN A 172 9.36 -16.99 6.03
CA GLN A 172 10.04 -17.73 7.11
C GLN A 172 9.69 -17.08 8.44
N ASN A 173 9.55 -17.89 9.50
CA ASN A 173 9.27 -17.41 10.85
C ASN A 173 8.06 -16.45 10.88
N VAL A 174 6.94 -16.89 10.31
CA VAL A 174 5.76 -16.03 10.12
C VAL A 174 5.16 -15.57 11.45
N THR A 175 4.59 -14.38 11.44
CA THR A 175 3.92 -13.75 12.59
C THR A 175 2.49 -13.36 12.23
N ALA A 176 1.70 -12.95 13.22
CA ALA A 176 0.34 -12.44 12.98
C ALA A 176 0.29 -11.31 11.93
N ARG A 177 1.36 -10.49 11.81
CA ARG A 177 1.49 -9.41 10.81
C ARG A 177 1.64 -9.92 9.39
N ASP A 178 2.07 -11.16 9.21
CA ASP A 178 2.19 -11.82 7.91
C ASP A 178 0.84 -12.30 7.39
N SER A 179 -0.22 -12.25 8.20
CA SER A 179 -1.59 -12.52 7.74
C SER A 179 -2.04 -11.50 6.69
N GLY A 180 -2.94 -11.91 5.81
CA GLY A 180 -3.56 -11.07 4.79
C GLY A 180 -3.63 -11.75 3.42
N GLU A 181 -4.03 -10.98 2.42
CA GLU A 181 -4.22 -11.46 1.06
C GLU A 181 -2.97 -11.24 0.20
N TYR A 182 -2.55 -12.31 -0.47
CA TYR A 182 -1.38 -12.34 -1.35
C TYR A 182 -1.79 -12.62 -2.78
N SER A 183 -1.05 -12.06 -3.73
CA SER A 183 -1.13 -12.42 -5.15
C SER A 183 0.27 -12.44 -5.74
N CYS A 184 0.39 -12.88 -7.00
CA CYS A 184 1.66 -12.78 -7.71
C CYS A 184 1.48 -12.23 -9.12
N VAL A 185 2.57 -11.64 -9.63
CA VAL A 185 2.73 -11.27 -11.04
C VAL A 185 4.05 -11.84 -11.55
N TYR A 186 4.17 -11.94 -12.87
CA TYR A 186 5.46 -12.15 -13.52
C TYR A 186 5.67 -11.14 -14.64
N TYR A 187 6.94 -10.83 -14.92
CA TYR A 187 7.31 -9.84 -15.92
C TYR A 187 8.66 -10.14 -16.56
N GLN A 188 8.87 -9.62 -17.77
CA GLN A 188 10.13 -9.76 -18.50
C GLN A 188 11.27 -9.09 -17.74
N ALA A 189 12.40 -9.79 -17.62
CA ALA A 189 13.56 -9.28 -16.86
C ALA A 189 14.27 -8.09 -17.54
N LYS A 190 13.96 -7.81 -18.81
CA LYS A 190 14.52 -6.72 -19.62
C LYS A 190 13.39 -5.86 -20.19
N ALA A 191 13.72 -4.65 -20.61
CA ALA A 191 12.81 -3.81 -21.38
C ALA A 191 12.25 -4.60 -22.59
N PRO A 192 10.94 -4.49 -22.88
CA PRO A 192 10.01 -3.47 -22.41
C PRO A 192 9.20 -3.88 -21.15
N TYR A 193 9.75 -4.74 -20.29
CA TYR A 193 9.20 -5.11 -18.97
C TYR A 193 7.72 -5.53 -18.98
N ARG A 194 7.26 -6.22 -20.06
CA ARG A 194 5.87 -6.69 -20.13
C ARG A 194 5.56 -7.54 -18.91
N ALA A 195 4.41 -7.26 -18.29
CA ALA A 195 3.97 -7.91 -17.07
C ALA A 195 2.57 -8.51 -17.21
N SER A 196 2.36 -9.61 -16.51
CA SER A 196 1.02 -10.21 -16.36
C SER A 196 0.11 -9.30 -15.54
N GLY A 197 -1.20 -9.51 -15.63
CA GLY A 197 -2.09 -9.12 -14.54
C GLY A 197 -1.76 -9.90 -13.25
N PRO A 198 -2.23 -9.44 -12.07
CA PRO A 198 -2.12 -10.21 -10.84
C PRO A 198 -2.89 -11.53 -10.95
N SER A 199 -2.41 -12.56 -10.24
CA SER A 199 -3.17 -13.78 -9.99
C SER A 199 -4.43 -13.49 -9.16
N ASN A 200 -5.24 -14.52 -8.93
CA ASN A 200 -6.22 -14.50 -7.84
C ASN A 200 -5.54 -14.21 -6.49
N LEU A 201 -6.30 -13.61 -5.58
CA LEU A 201 -5.89 -13.41 -4.20
C LEU A 201 -5.95 -14.74 -3.44
N LEU A 202 -5.04 -14.89 -2.49
CA LEU A 202 -4.92 -16.03 -1.59
C LEU A 202 -4.71 -15.51 -0.18
N GLU A 203 -5.65 -15.82 0.72
CA GLU A 203 -5.59 -15.45 2.12
C GLU A 203 -4.64 -16.38 2.90
N ILE A 204 -3.78 -15.78 3.71
CA ILE A 204 -2.93 -16.47 4.68
C ILE A 204 -3.30 -15.95 6.06
N SER A 205 -3.60 -16.86 6.99
CA SER A 205 -3.94 -16.53 8.37
C SER A 205 -2.94 -17.17 9.31
N VAL A 206 -2.29 -16.35 10.14
CA VAL A 206 -1.29 -16.80 11.12
C VAL A 206 -1.86 -16.66 12.53
N ILE A 207 -1.93 -17.76 13.27
CA ILE A 207 -2.31 -17.78 14.70
C ILE A 207 -1.06 -17.86 15.56
N ASP A 208 -1.06 -17.10 16.65
CA ASP A 208 -0.04 -17.22 17.69
C ASP A 208 -0.47 -18.30 18.70
N ASP A 209 0.24 -19.42 18.72
CA ASP A 209 -0.01 -20.52 19.66
C ASP A 209 0.68 -20.28 21.03
N HIS A 210 1.29 -19.11 21.26
CA HIS A 210 1.76 -18.71 22.57
C HIS A 210 0.60 -18.17 23.44
N LEU A 211 -0.37 -19.04 23.75
CA LEU A 211 -1.22 -18.83 24.92
C LEU A 211 -0.34 -18.97 26.18
N PRO A 212 -0.44 -18.07 27.18
CA PRO A 212 0.20 -18.28 28.47
C PRO A 212 -0.33 -19.59 29.08
N GLN A 213 0.57 -20.51 29.37
CA GLN A 213 0.29 -21.82 29.95
C GLN A 213 0.02 -21.74 31.48
N ASP A 214 -0.32 -20.55 31.99
CA ASP A 214 -0.66 -20.34 33.38
C ASP A 214 -2.17 -20.11 33.47
N LEU A 215 -2.90 -21.17 33.82
CA LEU A 215 -4.17 -21.17 34.56
C LEU A 215 -4.77 -22.59 34.66
N ALA A 216 -4.19 -23.59 34.00
CA ALA A 216 -4.59 -24.99 34.12
C ALA A 216 -3.85 -25.73 35.26
N ALA A 217 -3.85 -25.17 36.48
CA ALA A 217 -3.48 -25.92 37.68
C ALA A 217 -4.01 -25.23 38.95
N SER A 218 -5.27 -25.45 39.30
CA SER A 218 -5.68 -25.45 40.71
C SER A 218 -6.85 -26.40 40.90
N THR A 219 -6.50 -27.67 41.06
CA THR A 219 -7.35 -28.71 41.60
C THR A 219 -7.43 -28.55 43.12
N PHE A 220 -8.56 -28.09 43.67
CA PHE A 220 -8.96 -28.37 45.06
C PHE A 220 -10.50 -28.58 45.17
N PRO A 221 -11.00 -29.44 46.08
CA PRO A 221 -12.36 -30.02 46.05
C PRO A 221 -13.43 -29.14 46.74
N PRO A 222 -14.73 -29.50 46.69
CA PRO A 222 -15.81 -28.63 47.13
C PRO A 222 -16.02 -28.71 48.65
N GLN A 223 -16.34 -27.58 49.29
CA GLN A 223 -16.91 -27.58 50.63
C GLN A 223 -18.03 -26.54 50.73
N LEU A 224 -19.23 -27.03 51.05
CA LEU A 224 -20.42 -26.24 51.34
C LEU A 224 -20.28 -25.53 52.69
N THR A 225 -20.61 -24.25 52.74
CA THR A 225 -21.35 -23.65 53.87
C THR A 225 -22.10 -22.41 53.40
N ALA A 226 -23.38 -22.36 53.76
CA ALA A 226 -24.34 -21.33 53.40
C ALA A 226 -24.32 -20.17 54.40
N THR A 227 -24.42 -18.92 53.92
CA THR A 227 -25.19 -17.85 54.58
C THR A 227 -25.55 -16.75 53.56
N SER A 228 -26.84 -16.55 53.34
CA SER A 228 -27.47 -15.41 52.63
C SER A 228 -27.97 -14.39 53.69
N PRO A 229 -28.49 -13.17 53.42
CA PRO A 229 -28.79 -12.51 52.13
C PRO A 229 -28.43 -11.00 52.04
N LYS A 230 -28.17 -10.46 50.82
CA LYS A 230 -28.49 -9.05 50.50
C LYS A 230 -28.59 -8.73 49.00
N THR A 231 -29.84 -8.53 48.57
CA THR A 231 -30.40 -7.61 47.56
C THR A 231 -29.90 -7.63 46.09
N PRO A 232 -30.81 -7.61 45.09
CA PRO A 232 -30.49 -7.83 43.68
C PRO A 232 -30.09 -6.54 42.96
N GLY A 233 -28.92 -6.54 42.32
CA GLY A 233 -28.47 -5.50 41.41
C GLY A 233 -28.31 -6.04 40.00
N THR A 234 -29.33 -5.78 39.17
CA THR A 234 -29.24 -5.44 37.74
C THR A 234 -28.07 -6.05 36.97
N MET A 235 -28.33 -7.24 36.44
CA MET A 235 -27.86 -7.60 35.10
C MET A 235 -28.51 -6.58 34.14
N THR A 236 -27.75 -6.11 33.15
CA THR A 236 -28.20 -5.45 31.90
C THR A 236 -28.02 -3.94 31.74
N GLU A 237 -26.77 -3.53 31.54
CA GLU A 237 -26.42 -2.16 31.12
C GLU A 237 -25.33 -2.18 30.02
N GLY A 238 -25.63 -2.83 28.89
CA GLY A 238 -24.69 -2.93 27.76
C GLY A 238 -25.31 -3.14 26.38
N TYR A 239 -26.62 -3.40 26.29
CA TYR A 239 -27.30 -3.64 25.00
C TYR A 239 -28.40 -2.62 24.68
N THR A 240 -28.77 -1.76 25.65
CA THR A 240 -29.84 -0.78 25.49
C THR A 240 -29.32 0.56 24.95
N VAL A 241 -28.05 0.91 25.23
CA VAL A 241 -27.43 2.16 24.75
C VAL A 241 -27.06 2.11 23.27
N ASP A 242 -26.59 0.98 22.74
CA ASP A 242 -26.29 0.86 21.30
C ASP A 242 -27.56 0.87 20.44
N ASN A 243 -28.65 0.26 20.94
CA ASN A 243 -29.96 0.30 20.29
C ASN A 243 -30.57 1.69 20.28
N LEU A 244 -30.40 2.50 21.34
CA LEU A 244 -30.89 3.89 21.33
C LEU A 244 -30.11 4.77 20.34
N ILE A 245 -28.79 4.58 20.23
CA ILE A 245 -27.96 5.33 19.27
C ILE A 245 -28.36 4.97 17.84
N ARG A 246 -28.58 3.68 17.53
CA ARG A 246 -29.06 3.24 16.21
C ARG A 246 -30.45 3.78 15.87
N VAL A 247 -31.38 3.78 16.82
CA VAL A 247 -32.74 4.32 16.61
C VAL A 247 -32.70 5.84 16.43
N GLY A 248 -31.86 6.55 17.18
CA GLY A 248 -31.66 8.00 17.02
C GLY A 248 -31.11 8.39 15.65
N VAL A 249 -30.11 7.65 15.16
CA VAL A 249 -29.52 7.88 13.82
C VAL A 249 -30.55 7.60 12.72
N ALA A 250 -31.33 6.52 12.83
CA ALA A 250 -32.38 6.21 11.85
C ALA A 250 -33.46 7.31 11.79
N ALA A 251 -33.90 7.83 12.94
CA ALA A 251 -34.88 8.92 13.00
C ALA A 251 -34.34 10.22 12.37
N ALA A 252 -33.07 10.56 12.61
CA ALA A 252 -32.43 11.74 12.02
C ALA A 252 -32.35 11.64 10.49
N ILE A 253 -31.99 10.47 9.95
CA ILE A 253 -31.95 10.23 8.50
C ILE A 253 -33.36 10.40 7.90
N LEU A 254 -34.38 9.85 8.53
CA LEU A 254 -35.76 9.97 8.04
C LEU A 254 -36.27 11.42 8.03
N LEU A 255 -35.90 12.24 9.02
CA LEU A 255 -36.25 13.67 9.04
C LEU A 255 -35.56 14.44 7.92
N ILE A 256 -34.28 14.14 7.65
CA ILE A 256 -33.53 14.77 6.56
C ILE A 256 -34.14 14.40 5.20
N VAL A 257 -34.41 13.12 4.96
CA VAL A 257 -35.05 12.65 3.72
C VAL A 257 -36.44 13.25 3.56
N GLY A 258 -37.23 13.31 4.65
CA GLY A 258 -38.53 13.97 4.65
C GLY A 258 -38.45 15.45 4.27
N GLY A 259 -37.45 16.18 4.81
CA GLY A 259 -37.19 17.58 4.46
C GLY A 259 -36.90 17.75 2.96
N PHE A 260 -36.02 16.92 2.40
CA PHE A 260 -35.71 16.96 0.96
C PHE A 260 -36.92 16.63 0.09
N LEU A 261 -37.77 15.67 0.49
CA LEU A 261 -38.99 15.33 -0.24
C LEU A 261 -40.02 16.47 -0.19
N VAL A 262 -40.15 17.15 0.96
CA VAL A 262 -41.03 18.31 1.10
C VAL A 262 -40.51 19.48 0.26
N GLU A 263 -39.21 19.76 0.26
CA GLU A 263 -38.61 20.80 -0.59
C GLU A 263 -38.74 20.49 -2.09
N ALA A 264 -38.55 19.23 -2.48
CA ALA A 264 -38.74 18.78 -3.86
C ALA A 264 -40.21 18.95 -4.29
N TRP A 265 -41.15 18.52 -3.45
CA TRP A 265 -42.58 18.67 -3.71
C TRP A 265 -43.02 20.14 -3.74
N HIS A 266 -42.47 20.98 -2.86
CA HIS A 266 -42.74 22.41 -2.83
C HIS A 266 -42.17 23.13 -4.07
N SER A 267 -41.00 22.69 -4.55
CA SER A 267 -40.39 23.19 -5.79
C SER A 267 -41.20 22.81 -7.03
N GLU A 268 -41.74 21.58 -7.08
CA GLU A 268 -42.68 21.18 -8.13
C GLU A 268 -43.98 22.00 -8.10
N ARG A 269 -44.52 22.30 -6.91
CA ARG A 269 -45.73 23.13 -6.77
C ARG A 269 -45.52 24.61 -7.09
N LEU A 270 -44.30 25.14 -6.92
CA LEU A 270 -43.97 26.54 -7.22
C LEU A 270 -43.62 26.78 -8.71
N SER A 271 -43.53 25.73 -9.53
CA SER A 271 -43.41 25.86 -10.99
C SER A 271 -44.49 25.07 -11.76
N PRO A 272 -45.79 25.38 -11.61
CA PRO A 272 -46.76 24.96 -12.59
C PRO A 272 -46.74 25.94 -13.77
N ASN A 273 -46.29 25.44 -14.92
CA ASN A 273 -46.51 25.95 -16.28
C ASN A 273 -45.76 27.22 -16.72
N LYS A 274 -44.71 27.02 -17.53
CA LYS A 274 -44.43 27.90 -18.67
C LYS A 274 -44.77 27.14 -19.97
N PRO A 275 -45.81 27.53 -20.71
CA PRO A 275 -45.99 27.01 -22.06
C PRO A 275 -45.04 27.71 -23.04
N TRP A 276 -44.77 26.97 -24.12
CA TRP A 276 -43.93 27.28 -25.29
C TRP A 276 -44.20 28.64 -25.93
#